data_AF-A0AAV3R4Y3-F1
#
_entry.id   AF-A0AAV3R4Y3-F1
#
_cell.length_a   1.000
_cell.length_b   1.000
_cell.length_c   1.000
_cell.angle_alpha   90.00
_cell.angle_beta   90.00
_cell.angle_gamma   90.00
#
_symmetry.space_group_name_H-M   'P 1'
#
loop_
_entity.id
_entity.type
_entity.pdbx_description
1 polymer ?
#
loop_
_entity_poly.entity_id
_entity_poly.type
_entity_poly.pdbx_seq_one_letter_code
_entity_poly.pdbx_strand_id
1 'polypeptide(L)'
;MATESYEEAIAGLKKLLSDKGELEEVAAAKLKQLTAELRGVENGSAFDSVQRIKTGFTHFKKDKYEKNPALFGALAKTQSPKFLVFACSDSRVCPSHILNFQPGEAFIVRNIANMVPPFDPKKYSGAGAAIEYAVVHLKVSIELYSYTYEIQLSNQKFSSHQ
;
A
#
# COMPACT_ATOMS: atom_id res chain seq x y z
N MET A 1 6.58 -39.75 3.54
CA MET A 1 7.52 -39.24 4.57
C MET A 1 6.96 -38.04 5.34
N ALA A 2 6.81 -36.84 4.77
CA ALA A 2 6.30 -35.69 5.54
C ALA A 2 4.80 -35.79 5.89
N THR A 3 3.97 -36.24 4.96
CA THR A 3 2.49 -36.35 5.11
C THR A 3 2.07 -37.41 6.13
N GLU A 4 2.78 -38.54 6.19
CA GLU A 4 2.50 -39.62 7.16
C GLU A 4 2.76 -39.17 8.61
N SER A 5 3.78 -38.31 8.83
CA SER A 5 4.11 -37.76 10.15
C SER A 5 3.03 -36.82 10.69
N TYR A 6 2.34 -36.08 9.81
CA TYR A 6 1.26 -35.17 10.22
C TYR A 6 -0.01 -35.93 10.61
N GLU A 7 -0.36 -36.98 9.86
CA GLU A 7 -1.53 -37.80 10.17
C GLU A 7 -1.38 -38.53 11.51
N GLU A 8 -0.17 -39.02 11.81
CA GLU A 8 0.14 -39.60 13.13
C GLU A 8 0.04 -38.58 14.27
N ALA A 9 0.50 -37.34 14.05
CA ALA A 9 0.39 -36.26 15.02
C ALA A 9 -1.07 -35.86 15.28
N ILE A 10 -1.89 -35.81 14.21
CA ILE A 10 -3.33 -35.51 14.31
C ILE A 10 -4.07 -36.63 15.05
N ALA A 11 -3.74 -37.89 14.79
CA ALA A 11 -4.31 -39.04 15.48
C ALA A 11 -3.96 -39.05 16.98
N GLY A 12 -2.69 -38.75 17.32
CA GLY A 12 -2.25 -38.62 18.71
C GLY A 12 -2.97 -37.51 19.46
N LEU A 13 -3.20 -36.36 18.82
CA LEU A 13 -3.92 -35.23 19.43
C LEU A 13 -5.39 -35.57 19.68
N LYS A 14 -6.06 -36.24 18.73
CA LYS A 14 -7.46 -36.69 18.89
C LYS A 14 -7.63 -37.64 20.07
N LYS A 15 -6.69 -38.57 20.26
CA LYS A 15 -6.70 -39.52 21.38
C LYS A 15 -6.59 -38.80 22.73
N LEU A 16 -5.66 -37.84 22.84
CA LEU A 16 -5.46 -37.05 24.07
C LEU A 16 -6.67 -36.17 24.43
N LEU A 17 -7.46 -35.75 23.44
CA LEU A 17 -8.67 -34.97 23.65
C LEU A 17 -9.86 -35.83 24.10
N SER A 18 -9.92 -37.09 23.68
CA SER A 18 -10.98 -38.02 24.09
C SER A 18 -10.85 -38.49 25.54
N ASP A 19 -9.62 -38.55 26.06
CA ASP A 19 -9.36 -38.93 27.46
C ASP A 19 -9.68 -37.80 28.47
N LYS A 20 -10.02 -36.58 28.00
CA LYS A 20 -10.35 -35.41 28.85
C LYS A 20 -11.71 -34.83 28.44
N GLY A 21 -12.79 -35.49 28.88
CA GLY A 21 -14.17 -35.21 28.48
C GLY A 21 -14.67 -33.76 28.65
N GLU A 22 -14.04 -32.91 29.45
CA GLU A 22 -14.42 -31.50 29.59
C GLU A 22 -13.80 -30.56 28.53
N LEU A 23 -12.80 -31.04 27.77
CA LEU A 23 -12.11 -30.27 26.72
C LEU A 23 -12.47 -30.73 25.31
N GLU A 24 -13.22 -31.81 25.17
CA GLU A 24 -13.42 -32.52 23.91
C GLU A 24 -14.21 -31.67 22.90
N GLU A 25 -15.30 -31.00 23.32
CA GLU A 25 -16.10 -30.17 22.41
C GLU A 25 -15.37 -28.89 21.97
N VAL A 26 -14.72 -28.20 22.91
CA VAL A 26 -14.01 -26.94 22.62
C VAL A 26 -12.77 -27.21 21.78
N ALA A 27 -12.04 -28.29 22.07
CA ALA A 27 -10.89 -28.68 21.28
C ALA A 27 -11.29 -29.23 19.92
N ALA A 28 -12.34 -30.04 19.81
CA ALA A 28 -12.87 -30.51 18.53
C ALA A 28 -13.36 -29.34 17.66
N ALA A 29 -14.01 -28.34 18.26
CA ALA A 29 -14.43 -27.12 17.56
C ALA A 29 -13.23 -26.33 17.02
N LYS A 30 -12.19 -26.12 17.83
CA LYS A 30 -10.94 -25.46 17.40
C LYS A 30 -10.18 -26.26 16.35
N LEU A 31 -10.14 -27.58 16.47
CA LEU A 31 -9.51 -28.46 15.48
C LEU A 31 -10.26 -28.42 14.15
N LYS A 32 -11.60 -28.42 14.20
CA LYS A 32 -12.45 -28.29 13.01
C LYS A 32 -12.26 -26.93 12.34
N GLN A 33 -12.13 -25.87 13.13
CA GLN A 33 -11.81 -24.52 12.65
C GLN A 33 -10.42 -24.47 12.00
N LEU A 34 -9.37 -24.95 12.68
CA LEU A 34 -8.01 -25.02 12.13
C LEU A 34 -7.93 -25.91 10.89
N THR A 35 -8.64 -27.04 10.85
CA THR A 35 -8.68 -27.92 9.68
C THR A 35 -9.40 -27.24 8.50
N ALA A 36 -10.45 -26.45 8.76
CA ALA A 36 -11.12 -25.67 7.72
C ALA A 36 -10.24 -24.51 7.21
N GLU A 37 -9.52 -23.83 8.11
CA GLU A 37 -8.55 -22.79 7.77
C GLU A 37 -7.38 -23.37 6.95
N LEU A 38 -6.85 -24.53 7.33
CA LEU A 38 -5.78 -25.24 6.59
C LEU A 38 -6.26 -25.75 5.23
N ARG A 39 -7.47 -26.34 5.14
CA ARG A 39 -8.07 -26.73 3.84
C ARG A 39 -8.39 -25.55 2.94
N GLY A 40 -8.67 -24.38 3.53
CA GLY A 40 -8.80 -23.12 2.80
C GLY A 40 -7.50 -22.63 2.16
N VAL A 41 -6.35 -23.12 2.62
CA VAL A 41 -5.03 -22.87 2.02
C VAL A 41 -4.74 -23.85 0.87
N GLU A 42 -5.30 -25.06 0.91
CA GLU A 42 -5.08 -26.11 -0.11
C GLU A 42 -5.89 -25.92 -1.39
N ASN A 43 -7.05 -25.28 -1.31
CA ASN A 43 -7.71 -24.75 -2.50
C ASN A 43 -7.17 -23.34 -2.72
N GLY A 44 -6.25 -23.17 -3.67
CA GLY A 44 -5.79 -21.85 -4.12
C GLY A 44 -6.97 -20.99 -4.56
N SER A 45 -7.61 -20.30 -3.61
CA SER A 45 -8.73 -19.42 -3.89
C SER A 45 -8.19 -18.32 -4.79
N ALA A 46 -8.80 -18.13 -5.95
CA ALA A 46 -8.46 -17.03 -6.83
C ALA A 46 -8.39 -15.73 -6.01
N PHE A 47 -7.35 -14.94 -6.21
CA PHE A 47 -7.16 -13.69 -5.49
C PHE A 47 -8.40 -12.80 -5.65
N ASP A 48 -9.09 -12.53 -4.54
CA ASP A 48 -10.23 -11.63 -4.53
C ASP A 48 -9.75 -10.17 -4.45
N SER A 49 -9.62 -9.55 -5.61
CA SER A 49 -9.17 -8.16 -5.75
C SER A 49 -10.11 -7.17 -5.07
N VAL A 50 -11.42 -7.42 -5.08
CA VAL A 50 -12.42 -6.54 -4.48
C VAL A 50 -12.29 -6.59 -2.96
N GLN A 51 -12.16 -7.78 -2.37
CA GLN A 51 -11.95 -7.93 -0.93
C GLN A 51 -10.62 -7.34 -0.49
N ARG A 52 -9.55 -7.46 -1.30
CA ARG A 52 -8.26 -6.83 -0.98
C ARG A 52 -8.36 -5.31 -0.91
N ILE A 53 -9.13 -4.67 -1.79
CA ILE A 53 -9.34 -3.21 -1.77
C ILE A 53 -10.17 -2.81 -0.54
N LYS A 54 -11.28 -3.52 -0.27
CA LYS A 54 -12.16 -3.25 0.88
C LYS A 54 -11.41 -3.36 2.20
N THR A 55 -10.69 -4.45 2.42
CA THR A 55 -9.90 -4.68 3.64
C THR A 55 -8.80 -3.63 3.81
N GLY A 56 -8.13 -3.24 2.71
CA GLY A 56 -7.15 -2.16 2.72
C GLY A 56 -7.73 -0.80 3.13
N PHE A 57 -8.90 -0.43 2.61
CA PHE A 57 -9.57 0.81 3.01
C PHE A 57 -10.02 0.77 4.47
N THR A 58 -10.60 -0.34 4.93
CA THR A 58 -10.98 -0.50 6.33
C THR A 58 -9.79 -0.35 7.28
N HIS A 59 -8.64 -0.92 6.91
CA HIS A 59 -7.39 -0.74 7.65
C HIS A 59 -6.95 0.74 7.68
N PHE A 60 -6.91 1.41 6.53
CA PHE A 60 -6.60 2.85 6.48
C PHE A 60 -7.55 3.67 7.36
N LYS A 61 -8.85 3.41 7.28
CA LYS A 61 -9.88 4.13 8.05
C LYS A 61 -9.62 3.99 9.55
N LYS A 62 -9.49 2.76 10.04
CA LYS A 62 -9.30 2.47 11.46
C LYS A 62 -7.94 2.93 11.98
N ASP A 63 -6.87 2.65 11.25
CA ASP A 63 -5.51 2.78 11.77
C ASP A 63 -4.82 4.09 11.42
N LYS A 64 -5.34 4.87 10.46
CA LYS A 64 -4.80 6.16 10.07
C LYS A 64 -5.82 7.28 10.19
N TYR A 65 -6.99 7.13 9.57
CA TYR A 65 -7.98 8.21 9.51
C TYR A 65 -8.57 8.54 10.90
N GLU A 66 -9.18 7.55 11.56
CA GLU A 66 -9.86 7.73 12.85
C GLU A 66 -8.90 8.11 13.99
N LYS A 67 -7.63 7.69 13.89
CA LYS A 67 -6.59 8.04 14.88
C LYS A 67 -6.02 9.45 14.71
N ASN A 68 -6.28 10.13 13.60
CA ASN A 68 -5.76 11.47 13.31
C ASN A 68 -6.88 12.46 12.92
N PRO A 69 -7.91 12.66 13.76
CA PRO A 69 -9.08 13.47 13.41
C PRO A 69 -8.73 14.94 13.16
N ALA A 70 -7.72 15.48 13.85
CA ALA A 70 -7.26 16.86 13.63
C ALA A 70 -6.65 17.03 12.23
N LEU A 71 -5.78 16.10 11.81
CA LEU A 71 -5.15 16.12 10.49
C LEU A 71 -6.20 16.01 9.39
N PHE A 72 -7.02 14.95 9.43
CA PHE A 72 -8.00 14.71 8.37
C PHE A 72 -9.16 15.72 8.39
N GLY A 73 -9.50 16.28 9.56
CA GLY A 73 -10.44 17.39 9.67
C GLY A 73 -9.92 18.69 9.05
N ALA A 74 -8.62 18.96 9.13
CA ALA A 74 -7.99 20.08 8.42
C ALA A 74 -7.93 19.81 6.90
N LEU A 75 -7.51 18.61 6.50
CA LEU A 75 -7.40 18.21 5.09
C LEU A 75 -8.75 18.17 4.36
N ALA A 76 -9.85 17.92 5.07
CA ALA A 76 -11.20 17.98 4.50
C ALA A 76 -11.60 19.41 4.06
N LYS A 77 -10.97 20.45 4.62
CA LYS A 77 -11.26 21.85 4.29
C LYS A 77 -10.38 22.38 3.16
N THR A 78 -9.10 22.03 3.18
CA THR A 78 -8.13 22.52 2.22
C THR A 78 -6.88 21.63 2.16
N GLN A 79 -6.10 21.80 1.10
CA GLN A 79 -4.76 21.24 0.97
C GLN A 79 -3.76 22.37 0.77
N SER A 80 -2.55 22.21 1.30
CA SER A 80 -1.44 23.15 1.07
C SER A 80 -0.10 22.41 0.97
N PRO A 81 0.02 21.48 0.01
CA PRO A 81 1.23 20.70 -0.17
C PRO A 81 2.43 21.62 -0.42
N LYS A 82 3.61 21.17 -0.01
CA LYS A 82 4.87 21.91 -0.21
C LYS A 82 5.60 21.45 -1.46
N PHE A 83 5.31 20.23 -1.90
CA PHE A 83 6.02 19.56 -2.99
C PHE A 83 5.07 19.23 -4.14
N LEU A 84 5.48 19.52 -5.38
CA LEU A 84 5.00 18.84 -6.58
C LEU A 84 5.98 17.72 -6.92
N VAL A 85 5.51 16.47 -6.99
CA VAL A 85 6.35 15.29 -7.25
C VAL A 85 5.89 14.57 -8.50
N PHE A 86 6.79 14.42 -9.48
CA PHE A 86 6.63 13.48 -10.59
C PHE A 86 7.31 12.16 -10.22
N ALA A 87 6.55 11.06 -10.21
CA ALA A 87 7.04 9.73 -9.87
C ALA A 87 6.67 8.70 -10.94
N CYS A 88 7.43 7.61 -11.03
CA CYS A 88 7.14 6.55 -11.99
C CYS A 88 5.88 5.78 -11.56
N SER A 89 5.10 5.29 -12.52
CA SER A 89 3.97 4.39 -12.27
C SER A 89 4.38 2.98 -11.78
N ASP A 90 5.68 2.67 -11.74
CA ASP A 90 6.21 1.41 -11.21
C ASP A 90 5.71 1.15 -9.77
N SER A 91 5.11 -0.03 -9.54
CA SER A 91 4.43 -0.38 -8.29
C SER A 91 5.36 -0.46 -7.08
N ARG A 92 6.67 -0.54 -7.29
CA ARG A 92 7.67 -0.66 -6.22
C ARG A 92 8.07 0.69 -5.61
N VAL A 93 7.78 1.79 -6.30
CA VAL A 93 8.29 3.13 -5.95
C VAL A 93 7.17 4.11 -5.62
N CYS A 94 6.40 3.82 -4.57
CA CYS A 94 5.39 4.76 -4.07
C CYS A 94 6.09 5.94 -3.34
N PRO A 95 5.99 7.19 -3.85
CA PRO A 95 6.71 8.32 -3.26
C PRO A 95 6.28 8.60 -1.81
N SER A 96 4.99 8.44 -1.49
CA SER A 96 4.51 8.63 -0.12
C SER A 96 5.12 7.62 0.86
N HIS A 97 5.46 6.42 0.40
CA HIS A 97 6.10 5.41 1.23
C HIS A 97 7.60 5.67 1.37
N ILE A 98 8.30 5.88 0.25
CA ILE A 98 9.77 6.02 0.25
C ILE A 98 10.22 7.30 0.96
N LEU A 99 9.51 8.41 0.74
CA LEU A 99 9.85 9.71 1.32
C LEU A 99 9.11 9.99 2.64
N ASN A 100 8.31 9.03 3.13
CA ASN A 100 7.50 9.16 4.33
C ASN A 100 6.58 10.41 4.34
N PHE A 101 6.06 10.80 3.16
CA PHE A 101 5.10 11.89 3.09
C PHE A 101 3.81 11.53 3.82
N GLN A 102 3.36 12.45 4.66
CA GLN A 102 2.06 12.46 5.27
C GLN A 102 0.99 12.97 4.29
N PRO A 103 -0.29 12.63 4.51
CA PRO A 103 -1.38 13.16 3.72
C PRO A 103 -1.36 14.70 3.68
N GLY A 104 -1.41 15.25 2.46
CA GLY A 104 -1.39 16.69 2.22
C GLY A 104 -0.02 17.34 2.07
N GLU A 105 1.10 16.61 2.23
CA GLU A 105 2.44 17.19 2.08
C GLU A 105 2.89 17.34 0.62
N ALA A 106 2.49 16.40 -0.25
CA ALA A 106 2.91 16.37 -1.64
C ALA A 106 1.71 16.25 -2.60
N PHE A 107 1.73 17.05 -3.67
CA PHE A 107 0.88 16.91 -4.83
C PHE A 107 1.61 16.03 -5.86
N ILE A 108 1.09 14.84 -6.15
CA ILE A 108 1.83 13.79 -6.86
C ILE A 108 1.23 13.53 -8.24
N VAL A 109 2.08 13.52 -9.26
CA VAL A 109 1.79 13.04 -10.61
C VAL A 109 2.55 11.74 -10.84
N ARG A 110 1.87 10.68 -11.31
CA ARG A 110 2.52 9.42 -11.67
C ARG A 110 2.29 9.08 -13.14
N ASN A 111 3.37 8.86 -13.88
CA ASN A 111 3.33 8.44 -15.28
C ASN A 111 4.51 7.50 -15.62
N ILE A 112 4.51 6.98 -16.84
CA ILE A 112 5.58 6.10 -17.32
C ILE A 112 6.88 6.91 -17.36
N ALA A 113 7.91 6.40 -16.69
CA ALA A 113 9.24 7.00 -16.61
C ALA A 113 9.29 8.42 -16.02
N ASN A 114 8.31 8.81 -15.18
CA ASN A 114 8.30 10.11 -14.47
C ASN A 114 8.59 11.31 -15.38
N MET A 115 8.06 11.27 -16.59
CA MET A 115 8.36 12.25 -17.64
C MET A 115 7.64 13.57 -17.39
N VAL A 116 8.38 14.66 -17.57
CA VAL A 116 7.85 16.03 -17.62
C VAL A 116 8.01 16.52 -19.06
N PRO A 117 6.96 16.44 -19.88
CA PRO A 117 7.05 16.88 -21.26
C PRO A 117 7.15 18.42 -21.35
N PRO A 118 7.69 18.96 -22.46
CA PRO A 118 7.62 20.40 -22.72
C PRO A 118 6.16 20.87 -22.80
N PHE A 119 5.94 22.17 -22.59
CA PHE A 119 4.61 22.75 -22.66
C PHE A 119 4.00 22.57 -24.06
N ASP A 120 2.93 21.78 -24.14
CA ASP A 120 2.07 21.66 -25.30
C ASP A 120 0.62 21.49 -24.82
N PRO A 121 -0.24 22.51 -24.95
CA PRO A 121 -1.60 22.47 -24.43
C PRO A 121 -2.51 21.48 -25.19
N LYS A 122 -2.09 20.98 -26.36
CA LYS A 122 -2.85 20.01 -27.16
C LYS A 122 -2.39 18.58 -26.92
N LYS A 123 -1.08 18.36 -26.79
CA LYS A 123 -0.51 17.00 -26.65
C LYS A 123 -0.32 16.56 -25.20
N TYR A 124 0.03 17.47 -24.30
CA TYR A 124 0.44 17.15 -22.93
C TYR A 124 -0.37 17.92 -21.89
N SER A 125 -1.66 18.14 -22.18
CA SER A 125 -2.58 18.89 -21.34
C SER A 125 -2.67 18.35 -19.91
N GLY A 126 -2.56 17.04 -19.71
CA GLY A 126 -2.58 16.44 -18.36
C GLY A 126 -1.40 16.87 -17.48
N ALA A 127 -0.17 16.76 -17.98
CA ALA A 127 1.02 17.18 -17.24
C ALA A 127 1.07 18.70 -17.07
N GLY A 128 0.74 19.45 -18.13
CA GLY A 128 0.66 20.91 -18.08
C GLY A 128 -0.35 21.42 -17.05
N ALA A 129 -1.57 20.88 -17.06
CA ALA A 129 -2.60 21.26 -16.10
C ALA A 129 -2.23 20.91 -14.66
N ALA A 130 -1.58 19.76 -14.43
CA ALA A 130 -1.11 19.37 -13.10
C ALA A 130 -0.04 20.34 -12.56
N ILE A 131 0.92 20.73 -13.40
CA ILE A 131 1.96 21.71 -13.05
C ILE A 131 1.32 23.08 -12.80
N GLU A 132 0.46 23.54 -13.71
CA GLU A 132 -0.23 24.83 -13.57
C GLU A 132 -1.04 24.88 -12.28
N TYR A 133 -1.83 23.85 -11.97
CA TYR A 133 -2.61 23.80 -10.74
C TYR A 133 -1.70 23.83 -9.51
N ALA A 134 -0.66 23.00 -9.48
CA ALA A 134 0.25 22.92 -8.35
C ALA A 134 1.00 24.26 -8.10
N VAL A 135 1.51 24.89 -9.15
CA VAL A 135 2.31 26.12 -9.03
C VAL A 135 1.43 27.35 -8.85
N VAL A 136 0.39 27.50 -9.66
CA VAL A 136 -0.42 28.72 -9.69
C VAL A 136 -1.48 28.71 -8.59
N HIS A 137 -2.10 27.57 -8.30
CA HIS A 137 -3.21 27.50 -7.33
C HIS A 137 -2.74 27.04 -5.96
N LEU A 138 -1.94 25.96 -5.90
CA LEU A 138 -1.46 25.40 -4.63
C LEU A 138 -0.18 26.06 -4.10
N LYS A 139 0.51 26.86 -4.93
CA LYS A 139 1.74 27.59 -4.58
C LYS A 139 2.86 26.69 -4.05
N VAL A 140 3.01 25.50 -4.63
CA VAL A 140 4.03 24.53 -4.21
C VAL A 140 5.41 24.86 -4.76
N SER A 141 6.45 24.33 -4.11
CA SER A 141 7.80 24.25 -4.69
C SER A 141 7.90 23.01 -5.58
N ILE A 142 8.50 23.15 -6.75
CA ILE A 142 8.63 22.04 -7.70
C ILE A 142 9.88 21.23 -7.34
N GLU A 143 9.71 19.95 -7.02
CA GLU A 143 10.81 19.01 -6.80
C GLU A 143 10.63 17.76 -7.67
N LEU A 144 11.55 17.53 -8.61
CA LEU A 144 11.52 16.38 -9.50
C LEU A 144 12.30 15.21 -8.88
N TYR A 145 11.60 14.11 -8.57
CA TYR A 145 12.20 12.89 -8.05
C TYR A 145 12.20 11.80 -9.13
N SER A 146 13.35 11.61 -9.79
CA SER A 146 13.56 10.45 -10.65
C SER A 146 14.17 9.32 -9.82
N TYR A 147 13.35 8.33 -9.45
CA TYR A 147 13.90 7.04 -9.00
C TYR A 147 14.27 6.23 -10.25
N THR A 148 15.49 6.44 -10.77
CA THR A 148 16.23 5.31 -11.35
C THR A 148 16.61 4.37 -10.20
N TYR A 149 16.83 3.10 -10.48
CA TYR A 149 17.25 2.10 -9.51
C TYR A 149 18.64 2.39 -8.92
N GLU A 150 18.82 3.49 -8.18
CA GLU A 150 20.03 3.80 -7.44
C GLU A 150 19.66 4.45 -6.11
N ILE A 151 19.39 3.58 -5.13
CA ILE A 151 19.99 3.79 -3.80
C ILE A 151 21.50 3.59 -3.99
N GLN A 152 22.17 4.55 -4.62
CA GLN A 152 23.61 4.70 -4.54
C GLN A 152 24.02 6.11 -4.94
N LEU A 153 24.59 6.79 -3.95
CA LEU A 153 25.50 7.92 -4.07
C LEU A 153 24.85 9.31 -4.25
N SER A 154 24.87 10.00 -3.13
CA SER A 154 25.08 11.44 -2.98
C SER A 154 25.61 12.17 -4.22
N ASN A 155 25.04 13.36 -4.43
CA ASN A 155 25.59 14.48 -5.23
C ASN A 155 25.57 14.31 -6.75
N GLN A 156 24.45 14.68 -7.38
CA GLN A 156 24.54 15.41 -8.65
C GLN A 156 23.52 16.53 -8.73
N LYS A 157 24.07 17.76 -8.75
CA LYS A 157 23.36 19.00 -9.06
C LYS A 157 22.76 18.90 -10.47
N PHE A 158 21.49 19.25 -10.61
CA PHE A 158 20.91 19.58 -11.90
C PHE A 158 21.61 20.83 -12.45
N SER A 159 22.48 20.64 -13.44
CA SER A 159 22.93 21.73 -14.31
C SER A 159 21.86 21.97 -15.35
N SER A 160 21.25 23.15 -15.30
CA SER A 160 20.40 23.69 -16.35
C SER A 160 21.23 23.91 -17.61
N HIS A 161 21.02 23.15 -18.67
CA HIS A 161 21.44 23.53 -20.02
C HIS A 161 20.26 23.40 -20.99
N GLN A 162 19.97 24.56 -21.59
CA GLN A 162 19.20 24.94 -22.77
C GLN A 162 18.48 23.84 -23.57
#